data_AF-A6G595-F1
#
_entry.id   AF-A6G595-F1
#
_cell.length_a   1.000
_cell.length_b   1.000
_cell.length_c   1.000
_cell.angle_alpha   90.00
_cell.angle_beta   90.00
_cell.angle_gamma   90.00
#
_symmetry.space_group_name_H-M   'P 1'
#
loop_
_entity.id
_entity.type
_entity.pdbx_description
1 polymer ?
#
loop_
_entity_poly.entity_id
_entity_poly.type
_entity_poly.pdbx_seq_one_letter_code
_entity_poly.pdbx_strand_id
1 'polypeptide(L)'
;MAELGVCAALGLVVLGATACGGSPPVGGEDRAVRPDVSSEASAPDPGCDLDEAAHSDLSPDDSAPAICCINRSSVDPVALTDACGWGAYRGESQQSDCVHAFEGGELRLSPVLGLDRDAALALHARGFEGEHAITSLDGGASLSAHEDRRWAFFEGPAGTTWRASWLASACPEAAMAGVIEQLATADDEAEQPPRAHPALGDAPGEVAAGSLLAAFAPDASAPAVAAMLPPDESTKTRRPLPSVALRRLGVLMSAVAAEDLEAFRATLAPDARVGLPDRRELGARPIVDPSRELDGRETLDALRRASARLPAAQAHCPLPDRRLLPAIERGELPLWCLWTSEDGLDVLVFALRPEGFSYVGLFPERPAAPIVVDGQPPAPPLYPRPELRCPDPHALLYPGTCPELEAELRAEQAFDGEDTTLADDAGEDY
;
A
#
# COMPACT_ATOMS: atom_id res chain seq x y z
N MET A 1 27.39 -14.03 54.76
CA MET A 1 27.04 -13.03 55.80
C MET A 1 26.67 -11.77 55.03
N ALA A 2 25.43 -11.62 54.57
CA ALA A 2 24.21 -11.26 55.32
C ALA A 2 24.17 -9.75 55.63
N GLU A 3 23.15 -9.08 55.06
CA GLU A 3 22.43 -7.84 55.43
C GLU A 3 21.97 -7.17 54.12
N LEU A 4 20.77 -7.39 53.57
CA LEU A 4 19.41 -7.00 54.00
C LEU A 4 19.27 -5.53 54.42
N GLY A 5 18.67 -4.73 53.53
CA GLY A 5 18.15 -3.39 53.79
C GLY A 5 16.82 -3.21 53.08
N VAL A 6 15.73 -3.47 53.81
CA VAL A 6 14.33 -3.23 53.46
C VAL A 6 13.96 -1.82 53.88
N CYS A 7 13.22 -1.07 53.04
CA CYS A 7 12.35 0.00 53.51
C CYS A 7 11.06 0.02 52.67
N ALA A 8 9.94 -0.16 53.37
CA ALA A 8 8.57 -0.08 52.89
C ALA A 8 7.92 1.23 53.38
N ALA A 9 7.00 1.78 52.59
CA ALA A 9 5.89 2.65 53.01
C ALA A 9 4.84 2.60 51.87
N LEU A 10 3.73 1.87 51.96
CA LEU A 10 2.46 2.14 52.67
C LEU A 10 1.85 3.53 52.41
N GLY A 11 0.80 3.54 51.59
CA GLY A 11 -0.17 4.61 51.41
C GLY A 11 -1.46 4.05 50.81
N LEU A 12 -2.39 3.63 51.68
CA LEU A 12 -3.76 3.20 51.42
C LEU A 12 -4.71 4.39 51.67
N VAL A 13 -5.94 4.37 51.10
CA VAL A 13 -7.20 5.12 51.41
C VAL A 13 -7.75 5.82 50.14
N VAL A 14 -9.02 5.76 49.70
CA VAL A 14 -10.28 5.13 50.15
C VAL A 14 -11.28 5.08 48.97
N LEU A 15 -12.20 4.11 49.05
CA LEU A 15 -13.41 3.88 48.23
C LEU A 15 -14.39 5.06 48.17
N GLY A 16 -15.11 5.17 47.05
CA GLY A 16 -16.34 5.98 46.94
C GLY A 16 -17.26 5.44 45.85
N ALA A 17 -18.19 4.55 46.24
CA ALA A 17 -19.33 4.12 45.44
C ALA A 17 -20.59 4.85 45.92
N THR A 18 -21.42 5.34 44.99
CA THR A 18 -22.83 5.69 45.25
C THR A 18 -23.68 5.25 44.07
N ALA A 19 -24.64 4.40 44.37
CA ALA A 19 -25.75 3.98 43.53
C ALA A 19 -27.03 4.78 43.85
N CYS A 20 -28.11 4.41 43.16
CA CYS A 20 -29.51 4.89 43.21
C CYS A 20 -29.82 5.98 42.17
N GLY A 21 -30.82 5.88 41.30
CA GLY A 21 -31.95 4.96 41.17
C GLY A 21 -33.14 5.72 40.55
N GLY A 22 -33.97 5.08 39.73
CA GLY A 22 -35.30 5.60 39.40
C GLY A 22 -35.80 5.36 37.98
N SER A 23 -36.73 4.42 37.83
CA SER A 23 -37.77 4.35 36.79
C SER A 23 -39.12 4.15 37.50
N PRO A 24 -40.28 4.15 36.79
CA PRO A 24 -40.98 5.20 36.03
C PRO A 24 -42.37 5.47 36.69
N PRO A 25 -43.39 6.15 36.10
CA PRO A 25 -44.29 5.47 35.13
C PRO A 25 -45.10 6.34 34.12
N VAL A 26 -45.58 5.65 33.06
CA VAL A 26 -46.93 5.68 32.43
C VAL A 26 -47.49 6.94 31.73
N GLY A 27 -47.88 6.76 30.47
CA GLY A 27 -49.25 7.06 30.01
C GLY A 27 -49.39 7.89 28.73
N GLY A 28 -50.11 7.34 27.74
CA GLY A 28 -50.82 8.15 26.74
C GLY A 28 -50.77 7.62 25.31
N GLU A 29 -51.72 6.77 24.96
CA GLU A 29 -52.19 6.56 23.58
C GLU A 29 -52.70 7.88 22.99
N ASP A 30 -52.37 8.20 21.73
CA ASP A 30 -53.39 8.43 20.70
C ASP A 30 -52.81 8.65 19.28
N ARG A 31 -53.39 7.86 18.35
CA ARG A 31 -53.87 8.23 17.02
C ARG A 31 -52.93 8.69 15.88
N ALA A 32 -53.03 7.89 14.82
CA ALA A 32 -52.55 8.05 13.45
C ALA A 32 -52.79 9.41 12.79
N VAL A 33 -51.74 9.92 12.12
CA VAL A 33 -51.82 10.69 10.86
C VAL A 33 -50.56 10.38 10.03
N ARG A 34 -50.73 9.76 8.85
CA ARG A 34 -49.86 9.95 7.67
C ARG A 34 -50.61 10.95 6.77
N PRO A 35 -49.94 11.95 6.16
CA PRO A 35 -49.17 11.66 4.95
C PRO A 35 -47.92 12.53 4.69
N ASP A 36 -47.12 12.05 3.74
CA ASP A 36 -46.16 12.75 2.86
C ASP A 36 -45.39 13.97 3.39
N VAL A 37 -44.08 13.75 3.60
CA VAL A 37 -43.06 14.77 3.35
C VAL A 37 -41.86 14.09 2.67
N SER A 38 -41.67 14.52 1.42
CA SER A 38 -40.42 14.76 0.70
C SER A 38 -39.12 14.12 1.18
N SER A 39 -38.48 13.47 0.21
CA SER A 39 -37.04 13.17 0.10
C SER A 39 -36.13 14.11 0.90
N GLU A 40 -35.55 13.58 1.97
CA GLU A 40 -34.32 14.11 2.54
C GLU A 40 -33.14 13.33 1.99
N ALA A 41 -32.22 14.08 1.38
CA ALA A 41 -30.95 13.64 0.88
C ALA A 41 -30.10 13.05 2.02
N SER A 42 -29.49 11.90 1.77
CA SER A 42 -28.36 11.42 2.55
C SER A 42 -27.27 12.48 2.59
N ALA A 43 -26.77 12.76 3.78
CA ALA A 43 -25.55 13.53 3.97
C ALA A 43 -24.39 12.85 3.22
N PRO A 44 -23.62 13.58 2.38
CA PRO A 44 -22.45 13.03 1.73
C PRO A 44 -21.27 12.91 2.71
N ASP A 45 -20.63 11.75 2.62
CA ASP A 45 -19.27 11.45 3.06
C ASP A 45 -18.29 12.52 2.53
N PRO A 46 -17.30 13.01 3.30
CA PRO A 46 -16.27 13.89 2.79
C PRO A 46 -15.21 13.07 2.05
N GLY A 47 -15.59 12.51 0.90
CA GLY A 47 -14.67 12.06 -0.13
C GLY A 47 -14.23 13.27 -0.96
N CYS A 48 -12.94 13.34 -1.28
CA CYS A 48 -12.35 14.39 -2.09
C CYS A 48 -12.91 14.40 -3.52
N ASP A 49 -14.04 15.07 -3.73
CA ASP A 49 -14.46 15.57 -5.04
C ASP A 49 -14.30 17.10 -5.02
N LEU A 50 -13.28 17.58 -5.72
CA LEU A 50 -13.14 19.00 -6.06
C LEU A 50 -14.14 19.29 -7.17
N ASP A 51 -15.36 19.65 -6.78
CA ASP A 51 -16.35 20.15 -7.72
C ASP A 51 -16.03 21.61 -8.11
N GLU A 52 -15.95 21.77 -9.41
CA GLU A 52 -15.62 22.94 -10.20
C GLU A 52 -16.79 23.93 -10.18
N ALA A 53 -16.95 24.72 -9.13
CA ALA A 53 -17.82 25.90 -9.18
C ALA A 53 -17.47 26.96 -8.12
N ALA A 54 -17.24 28.18 -8.61
CA ALA A 54 -17.19 29.45 -7.89
C ALA A 54 -15.84 29.93 -7.33
N HIS A 55 -14.84 30.09 -8.20
CA HIS A 55 -13.92 31.23 -8.12
C HIS A 55 -13.61 31.76 -9.53
N SER A 56 -14.32 32.83 -9.92
CA SER A 56 -13.92 33.70 -11.03
C SER A 56 -12.87 34.68 -10.52
N ASP A 57 -11.86 34.94 -11.35
CA ASP A 57 -10.91 36.07 -11.30
C ASP A 57 -9.54 35.89 -10.62
N LEU A 58 -9.02 34.67 -10.54
CA LEU A 58 -7.56 34.47 -10.51
C LEU A 58 -7.20 33.51 -11.62
N SER A 59 -6.48 33.97 -12.65
CA SER A 59 -5.81 33.06 -13.59
C SER A 59 -4.65 32.40 -12.85
N PRO A 60 -4.68 31.09 -12.57
CA PRO A 60 -3.50 30.36 -12.17
C PRO A 60 -2.73 29.98 -13.45
N ASP A 61 -1.42 30.15 -13.41
CA ASP A 61 -0.51 29.59 -14.41
C ASP A 61 -0.45 28.07 -14.15
N ASP A 62 -1.43 27.33 -14.67
CA ASP A 62 -1.73 25.90 -14.37
C ASP A 62 -0.74 24.88 -15.00
N SER A 63 0.55 25.20 -15.06
CA SER A 63 1.56 24.32 -15.67
C SER A 63 2.78 24.00 -14.81
N ALA A 64 2.81 24.42 -13.55
CA ALA A 64 3.88 23.99 -12.64
C ALA A 64 3.63 22.53 -12.21
N PRO A 65 4.52 21.57 -12.57
CA PRO A 65 4.35 20.19 -12.15
C PRO A 65 4.34 20.10 -10.62
N ALA A 66 3.52 19.22 -10.06
CA ALA A 66 3.63 18.86 -8.65
C ALA A 66 5.03 18.24 -8.43
N ILE A 67 5.96 19.05 -7.92
CA ILE A 67 7.30 18.63 -7.55
C ILE A 67 7.12 17.78 -6.29
N CYS A 68 6.90 16.48 -6.47
CA CYS A 68 6.74 15.59 -5.32
C CYS A 68 8.02 15.53 -4.49
N CYS A 69 9.19 15.77 -5.11
CA CYS A 69 10.48 15.85 -4.41
C CYS A 69 11.33 17.04 -4.82
N ILE A 70 11.84 17.76 -3.83
CA ILE A 70 13.01 18.61 -4.06
C ILE A 70 14.05 17.69 -4.69
N ASN A 71 14.60 18.09 -5.84
CA ASN A 71 15.60 17.29 -6.55
C ASN A 71 16.69 16.80 -5.57
N ARG A 72 17.34 15.69 -5.92
CA ARG A 72 18.52 15.11 -5.24
C ARG A 72 19.58 16.13 -4.80
N SER A 73 19.57 17.34 -5.33
CA SER A 73 20.46 18.46 -5.02
C SER A 73 20.26 19.11 -3.65
N SER A 74 19.15 18.89 -2.95
CA SER A 74 18.87 19.58 -1.67
C SER A 74 19.24 18.78 -0.42
N VAL A 75 18.96 17.48 -0.40
CA VAL A 75 19.30 16.60 0.73
C VAL A 75 20.70 16.06 0.52
N ASP A 76 21.67 16.60 1.26
CA ASP A 76 23.02 16.04 1.32
C ASP A 76 23.05 14.82 2.25
N PRO A 77 23.18 13.58 1.73
CA PRO A 77 23.22 12.39 2.56
C PRO A 77 24.46 12.36 3.47
N VAL A 78 25.56 13.03 3.06
CA VAL A 78 26.78 13.10 3.87
C VAL A 78 26.55 13.99 5.09
N ALA A 79 25.91 15.15 4.92
CA ALA A 79 25.55 16.01 6.04
C ALA A 79 24.65 15.30 7.06
N LEU A 80 23.69 14.49 6.59
CA LEU A 80 22.84 13.67 7.46
C LEU A 80 23.60 12.56 8.19
N THR A 81 24.47 11.84 7.48
CA THR A 81 25.36 10.84 8.10
C THR A 81 26.26 11.46 9.16
N ASP A 82 26.87 12.61 8.87
CA ASP A 82 27.79 13.30 9.77
C ASP A 82 27.07 13.90 10.99
N ALA A 83 25.89 14.51 10.80
CA ALA A 83 25.13 15.12 11.88
C ALA A 83 24.45 14.07 12.76
N CYS A 84 23.78 13.10 12.16
CA CYS A 84 22.92 12.15 12.87
C CYS A 84 23.60 10.82 13.21
N GLY A 85 24.81 10.57 12.69
CA GLY A 85 25.48 9.26 12.83
C GLY A 85 24.77 8.14 12.07
N TRP A 86 23.95 8.49 11.07
CA TRP A 86 23.28 7.51 10.21
C TRP A 86 24.30 6.78 9.33
N GLY A 87 24.09 5.49 9.10
CA GLY A 87 24.96 4.69 8.23
C GLY A 87 24.69 4.97 6.74
N ALA A 88 24.94 3.97 5.89
CA ALA A 88 24.92 4.17 4.44
C ALA A 88 23.54 4.64 3.93
N TYR A 89 23.53 5.64 3.05
CA TYR A 89 22.32 6.09 2.35
C TYR A 89 21.78 4.97 1.45
N ARG A 90 20.51 4.59 1.64
CA ARG A 90 19.84 3.48 0.98
C ARG A 90 19.00 3.88 -0.24
N GLY A 91 18.69 5.17 -0.37
CA GLY A 91 17.96 5.71 -1.53
C GLY A 91 16.76 6.56 -1.16
N GLU A 92 15.96 6.88 -2.18
CA GLU A 92 14.79 7.74 -2.11
C GLU A 92 13.54 6.95 -2.53
N SER A 93 12.40 7.19 -1.88
CA SER A 93 11.08 6.69 -2.29
C SER A 93 10.08 7.85 -2.38
N GLN A 94 9.18 7.82 -3.37
CA GLN A 94 8.25 8.91 -3.71
C GLN A 94 6.76 8.54 -3.53
N GLN A 95 6.43 7.55 -2.70
CA GLN A 95 5.06 7.02 -2.60
C GLN A 95 4.03 7.96 -1.96
N SER A 96 4.44 8.96 -1.16
CA SER A 96 3.54 9.92 -0.48
C SER A 96 4.29 11.15 0.05
N ASP A 97 5.54 10.93 0.45
CA ASP A 97 6.56 11.91 0.78
C ASP A 97 7.86 11.52 0.06
N CYS A 98 8.85 12.41 -0.01
CA CYS A 98 10.22 12.04 -0.33
C CYS A 98 10.87 11.43 0.89
N VAL A 99 10.95 10.12 0.90
CA VAL A 99 11.58 9.38 1.99
C VAL A 99 13.04 9.13 1.62
N HIS A 100 13.94 9.76 2.34
CA HIS A 100 15.38 9.53 2.27
C HIS A 100 15.76 8.50 3.35
N ALA A 101 16.06 7.28 2.92
CA ALA A 101 16.34 6.16 3.83
C ALA A 101 17.85 5.99 4.06
N PHE A 102 18.22 5.75 5.32
CA PHE A 102 19.59 5.49 5.75
C PHE A 102 19.64 4.26 6.66
N GLU A 103 20.79 3.63 6.81
CA GLU A 103 20.99 2.66 7.89
C GLU A 103 20.82 3.37 9.25
N GLY A 104 19.76 3.05 9.98
CA GLY A 104 19.49 3.61 11.31
C GLY A 104 18.60 4.85 11.35
N GLY A 105 18.04 5.30 10.21
CA GLY A 105 17.13 6.44 10.19
C GLY A 105 16.40 6.68 8.88
N GLU A 106 15.32 7.47 8.95
CA GLU A 106 14.59 7.97 7.79
C GLU A 106 14.35 9.48 7.96
N LEU A 107 14.56 10.24 6.88
CA LEU A 107 14.10 11.62 6.74
C LEU A 107 12.97 11.66 5.72
N ARG A 108 11.81 12.20 6.09
CA ARG A 108 10.68 12.37 5.17
C ARG A 108 10.48 13.84 4.86
N LEU A 109 10.42 14.21 3.60
CA LEU A 109 10.14 15.56 3.13
C LEU A 109 8.83 15.58 2.35
N SER A 110 7.91 16.47 2.72
CA SER A 110 6.63 16.65 2.04
C SER A 110 6.39 18.12 1.75
N PRO A 111 5.95 18.51 0.54
CA PRO A 111 5.41 19.85 0.34
C PRO A 111 4.05 19.97 1.05
N VAL A 112 3.78 21.13 1.65
CA VAL A 112 2.48 21.48 2.21
C VAL A 112 1.78 22.39 1.21
N LEU A 113 0.90 21.81 0.40
CA LEU A 113 0.23 22.51 -0.70
C LEU A 113 -0.84 23.47 -0.18
N GLY A 114 -0.88 24.67 -0.76
CA GLY A 114 -1.93 25.67 -0.50
C GLY A 114 -1.85 26.36 0.86
N LEU A 115 -0.80 26.14 1.64
CA LEU A 115 -0.57 26.80 2.93
C LEU A 115 0.83 27.42 2.97
N ASP A 116 0.91 28.67 3.41
CA ASP A 116 2.19 29.24 3.83
C ASP A 116 2.70 28.55 5.12
N ARG A 117 3.95 28.83 5.47
CA ARG A 117 4.63 28.17 6.58
C ARG A 117 3.91 28.37 7.91
N ASP A 118 3.42 29.58 8.17
CA ASP A 118 2.79 29.93 9.44
C ASP A 118 1.40 29.27 9.55
N ALA A 119 0.64 29.22 8.46
CA ALA A 119 -0.64 28.50 8.37
C ALA A 119 -0.46 26.98 8.50
N ALA A 120 0.59 26.41 7.88
CA ALA A 120 0.95 25.00 8.02
C ALA A 120 1.33 24.65 9.47
N LEU A 121 2.13 25.49 10.13
CA LEU A 121 2.48 25.34 11.54
C LEU A 121 1.25 25.42 12.45
N ALA A 122 0.34 26.37 12.20
CA ALA A 122 -0.90 26.50 12.96
C ALA A 122 -1.84 25.29 12.75
N LEU A 123 -1.91 24.73 11.55
CA LEU A 123 -2.64 23.49 11.28
C LEU A 123 -2.01 22.30 12.01
N HIS A 124 -0.69 22.17 11.95
CA HIS A 124 0.07 21.14 12.65
C HIS A 124 -0.16 21.20 14.15
N ALA A 125 -0.05 22.38 14.77
CA ALA A 125 -0.24 22.56 16.21
C ALA A 125 -1.67 22.20 16.68
N ARG A 126 -2.69 22.40 15.84
CA ARG A 126 -4.07 21.99 16.15
C ARG A 126 -4.29 20.48 16.15
N GLY A 127 -3.40 19.73 15.49
CA GLY A 127 -3.49 18.27 15.38
C GLY A 127 -3.13 17.51 16.65
N PHE A 128 -2.67 18.19 17.69
CA PHE A 128 -2.23 17.58 18.92
C PHE A 128 -2.95 18.16 20.15
N GLU A 129 -3.09 17.33 21.18
CA GLU A 129 -3.67 17.73 22.46
C GLU A 129 -2.56 18.23 23.42
N GLY A 130 -2.62 19.50 23.83
CA GLY A 130 -1.75 20.06 24.88
C GLY A 130 -0.84 21.21 24.44
N GLU A 131 0.12 21.58 25.29
CA GLU A 131 1.12 22.60 24.98
C GLU A 131 2.17 22.04 24.02
N HIS A 132 2.24 22.63 22.82
CA HIS A 132 3.23 22.30 21.80
C HIS A 132 4.32 23.35 21.74
N ALA A 133 5.54 22.95 22.09
CA ALA A 133 6.70 23.80 21.89
C ALA A 133 7.02 23.87 20.39
N ILE A 134 7.06 25.08 19.87
CA ILE A 134 7.60 25.39 18.54
C ILE A 134 8.84 26.25 18.76
N THR A 135 9.98 25.80 18.22
CA THR A 135 11.25 26.51 18.31
C THR A 135 11.63 27.02 16.93
N SER A 136 11.84 28.33 16.79
CA SER A 136 12.39 28.87 15.55
C SER A 136 13.89 28.61 15.46
N LEU A 137 14.35 28.21 14.28
CA LEU A 137 15.77 28.06 13.94
C LEU A 137 16.26 29.29 13.18
N ASP A 138 17.58 29.38 13.04
CA ASP A 138 18.17 30.31 12.09
C ASP A 138 17.76 29.91 10.66
N GLY A 139 17.80 30.83 9.70
CA GLY A 139 17.36 30.53 8.32
C GLY A 139 15.84 30.38 8.13
N GLY A 140 15.02 30.64 9.14
CA GLY A 140 13.56 30.72 9.00
C GLY A 140 12.84 29.36 9.02
N ALA A 141 13.48 28.30 9.52
CA ALA A 141 12.80 27.05 9.82
C ALA A 141 12.16 27.08 11.21
N SER A 142 11.12 26.27 11.43
CA SER A 142 10.48 26.08 12.73
C SER A 142 10.44 24.59 13.07
N LEU A 143 10.94 24.23 14.25
CA LEU A 143 10.89 22.87 14.79
C LEU A 143 9.69 22.67 15.69
N SER A 144 9.10 21.48 15.60
CA SER A 144 8.07 21.00 16.52
C SER A 144 8.41 19.59 16.97
N ALA A 145 8.13 19.29 18.24
CA ALA A 145 8.34 17.98 18.84
C ALA A 145 7.06 17.47 19.51
N HIS A 146 6.80 16.18 19.34
CA HIS A 146 5.74 15.45 20.04
C HIS A 146 6.21 14.01 20.21
N GLU A 147 6.25 13.55 21.46
CA GLU A 147 6.73 12.21 21.81
C GLU A 147 8.11 11.91 21.17
N ASP A 148 8.21 10.83 20.41
CA ASP A 148 9.42 10.35 19.74
C ASP A 148 9.59 10.94 18.33
N ARG A 149 8.66 11.75 17.85
CA ARG A 149 8.69 12.31 16.49
C ARG A 149 9.03 13.79 16.50
N ARG A 150 9.73 14.21 15.46
CA ARG A 150 10.17 15.58 15.23
C ARG A 150 9.71 16.02 13.85
N TRP A 151 9.38 17.30 13.75
CA TRP A 151 9.01 17.95 12.51
C TRP A 151 9.77 19.26 12.36
N ALA A 152 10.08 19.60 11.12
CA ALA A 152 10.53 20.92 10.74
C ALA A 152 9.64 21.48 9.65
N PHE A 153 9.36 22.78 9.70
CA PHE A 153 8.64 23.52 8.67
C PHE A 153 9.54 24.64 8.16
N PHE A 154 9.74 24.72 6.85
CA PHE A 154 10.61 25.70 6.22
C PHE A 154 10.08 26.06 4.83
N GLU A 155 10.51 27.20 4.31
CA GLU A 155 10.23 27.57 2.92
C GLU A 155 11.30 26.92 2.04
N GLY A 156 10.86 26.24 0.98
CA GLY A 156 11.74 25.63 -0.02
C GLY A 156 11.59 26.32 -1.38
N PRO A 157 11.95 25.61 -2.46
CA PRO A 157 11.89 26.12 -3.83
C PRO A 157 10.58 26.79 -4.18
N ALA A 158 10.66 27.90 -4.92
CA ALA A 158 9.52 28.70 -5.35
C ALA A 158 8.60 29.20 -4.20
N GLY A 159 9.13 29.31 -2.97
CA GLY A 159 8.36 29.74 -1.79
C GLY A 159 7.36 28.70 -1.29
N THR A 160 7.51 27.43 -1.71
CA THR A 160 6.64 26.34 -1.26
C THR A 160 6.97 25.99 0.19
N THR A 161 5.97 25.83 1.05
CA THR A 161 6.18 25.33 2.41
C THR A 161 6.53 23.84 2.36
N TRP A 162 7.61 23.44 3.03
CA TRP A 162 8.01 22.05 3.20
C TRP A 162 7.93 21.61 4.66
N ARG A 163 7.62 20.33 4.85
CA ARG A 163 7.62 19.65 6.13
C ARG A 163 8.65 18.52 6.10
N ALA A 164 9.66 18.59 6.97
CA ALA A 164 10.51 17.45 7.28
C ALA A 164 9.97 16.68 8.49
N SER A 165 10.14 15.36 8.52
CA SER A 165 9.90 14.57 9.74
C SER A 165 10.89 13.42 9.90
N TRP A 166 11.24 13.15 11.17
CA TRP A 166 12.15 12.07 11.58
C TRP A 166 11.83 11.60 13.00
N LEU A 167 12.46 10.49 13.43
CA LEU A 167 12.38 10.00 14.81
C LEU A 167 13.52 10.59 15.66
N ALA A 168 13.20 11.03 16.87
CA ALA A 168 14.17 11.56 17.84
C ALA A 168 15.23 10.52 18.24
N SER A 169 14.86 9.24 18.23
CA SER A 169 15.80 8.13 18.45
C SER A 169 16.78 7.93 17.28
N ALA A 170 16.39 8.35 16.07
CA ALA A 170 17.24 8.28 14.90
C ALA A 170 18.19 9.48 14.82
N CYS A 171 17.73 10.70 15.11
CA CYS A 171 18.60 11.88 15.10
C CYS A 171 18.20 12.89 16.19
N PRO A 172 19.16 13.31 17.06
CA PRO A 172 18.93 14.38 18.02
C PRO A 172 18.52 15.68 17.34
N GLU A 173 17.60 16.41 17.96
CA GLU A 173 17.07 17.68 17.41
C GLU A 173 18.17 18.70 17.10
N ALA A 174 19.15 18.86 18.01
CA ALA A 174 20.27 19.78 17.82
C ALA A 174 21.17 19.42 16.62
N ALA A 175 21.29 18.12 16.30
CA ALA A 175 22.05 17.66 15.14
C ALA A 175 21.27 17.88 13.84
N MET A 176 19.97 17.56 13.85
CA MET A 176 19.11 17.75 12.69
C MET A 176 18.88 19.23 12.36
N ALA A 177 18.88 20.13 13.36
CA ALA A 177 18.68 21.56 13.15
C ALA A 177 19.62 22.13 12.07
N GLY A 178 20.91 21.81 12.11
CA GLY A 178 21.86 22.27 11.09
C GLY A 178 21.58 21.73 9.68
N VAL A 179 21.03 20.52 9.57
CA VAL A 179 20.61 19.95 8.28
C VAL A 179 19.35 20.66 7.76
N ILE A 180 18.39 20.93 8.63
CA ILE A 180 17.17 21.68 8.28
C ILE A 180 17.52 23.10 7.83
N GLU A 181 18.46 23.77 8.50
CA GLU A 181 18.93 25.10 8.11
C GLU A 181 19.58 25.09 6.72
N GLN A 182 20.38 24.06 6.41
CA GLN A 182 20.93 23.86 5.06
C GLN A 182 19.83 23.65 4.02
N LEU A 183 18.81 22.85 4.34
CA LEU A 183 17.66 22.63 3.45
C LEU A 183 16.85 23.91 3.22
N ALA A 184 16.66 24.72 4.27
CA ALA A 184 15.91 25.98 4.20
C ALA A 184 16.66 27.10 3.46
N THR A 185 17.98 26.98 3.33
CA THR A 185 18.84 27.99 2.68
C THR A 185 19.45 27.50 1.37
N ALA A 186 19.11 26.29 0.92
CA ALA A 186 19.56 25.78 -0.36
C ALA A 186 18.97 26.62 -1.50
N ASP A 187 19.80 27.46 -2.12
CA ASP A 187 19.41 28.28 -3.27
C ASP A 187 18.94 27.38 -4.43
N ASP A 188 17.85 27.80 -5.08
CA ASP A 188 17.26 27.15 -6.28
C ASP A 188 18.25 27.05 -7.47
N GLU A 189 19.40 27.74 -7.42
CA GLU A 189 20.37 27.83 -8.52
C GLU A 189 21.21 26.55 -8.76
N ALA A 190 21.12 25.54 -7.88
CA ALA A 190 21.78 24.25 -8.12
C ALA A 190 20.96 23.35 -9.05
N GLU A 191 20.78 23.76 -10.32
CA GLU A 191 20.44 22.88 -11.44
C GLU A 191 21.62 21.90 -11.70
N GLN A 192 21.93 21.02 -10.76
CA GLN A 192 22.70 19.84 -11.10
C GLN A 192 21.74 18.83 -11.74
N PRO A 193 21.99 18.38 -12.98
CA PRO A 193 21.12 17.41 -13.63
C PRO A 193 21.03 16.16 -12.73
N PRO A 194 19.84 15.58 -12.55
CA PRO A 194 19.65 14.43 -11.69
C PRO A 194 20.65 13.33 -12.09
N ARG A 195 21.45 12.85 -11.14
CA ARG A 195 22.29 11.66 -11.38
C ARG A 195 21.36 10.52 -11.75
N ALA A 196 21.44 10.06 -13.00
CA ALA A 196 20.65 8.96 -13.52
C ALA A 196 20.74 7.75 -12.56
N HIS A 197 19.59 7.12 -12.29
CA HIS A 197 19.57 5.74 -11.82
C HIS A 197 20.43 4.89 -12.77
N PRO A 198 21.09 3.80 -12.33
CA PRO A 198 21.85 2.95 -13.22
C PRO A 198 20.96 2.62 -14.42
N ALA A 199 21.39 3.09 -15.60
CA ALA A 199 20.65 2.89 -16.82
C ALA A 199 20.39 1.39 -16.94
N LEU A 200 19.12 1.02 -17.14
CA LEU A 200 18.77 -0.34 -17.48
C LEU A 200 19.64 -0.74 -18.67
N GLY A 201 20.60 -1.64 -18.45
CA GLY A 201 21.68 -1.90 -19.39
C GLY A 201 21.22 -2.34 -20.78
N ASP A 202 22.19 -2.37 -21.70
CA ASP A 202 22.01 -2.69 -23.12
C ASP A 202 21.13 -3.94 -23.36
N ALA A 203 20.48 -3.96 -24.53
CA ALA A 203 19.48 -4.95 -24.94
C ALA A 203 19.89 -6.41 -24.62
N PRO A 204 18.93 -7.27 -24.25
CA PRO A 204 19.22 -8.66 -23.90
C PRO A 204 19.95 -9.37 -25.05
N GLY A 205 21.02 -10.07 -24.70
CA GLY A 205 21.67 -11.04 -25.59
C GLY A 205 20.71 -12.17 -26.00
N GLU A 206 21.21 -13.13 -26.78
CA GLU A 206 20.45 -14.27 -27.30
C GLU A 206 19.53 -14.91 -26.24
N VAL A 207 18.23 -15.00 -26.54
CA VAL A 207 17.22 -15.52 -25.60
C VAL A 207 17.44 -17.01 -25.39
N ALA A 208 17.82 -17.40 -24.17
CA ALA A 208 18.11 -18.79 -23.85
C ALA A 208 16.90 -19.71 -24.10
N ALA A 209 17.13 -20.83 -24.79
CA ALA A 209 16.14 -21.89 -24.95
C ALA A 209 15.73 -22.41 -23.56
N GLY A 210 14.43 -22.40 -23.27
CA GLY A 210 13.89 -22.79 -21.95
C GLY A 210 13.65 -21.63 -20.98
N SER A 211 13.96 -20.39 -21.36
CA SER A 211 13.55 -19.21 -20.61
C SER A 211 12.03 -18.98 -20.70
N LEU A 212 11.48 -18.25 -19.72
CA LEU A 212 10.09 -17.80 -19.74
C LEU A 212 9.80 -17.00 -21.01
N LEU A 213 10.70 -16.11 -21.41
CA LEU A 213 10.55 -15.34 -22.65
C LEU A 213 10.46 -16.24 -23.89
N ALA A 214 11.32 -17.26 -23.99
CA ALA A 214 11.29 -18.21 -25.11
C ALA A 214 9.97 -19.02 -25.16
N ALA A 215 9.35 -19.31 -24.01
CA ALA A 215 8.09 -20.05 -23.95
C ALA A 215 6.89 -19.28 -24.52
N PHE A 216 6.98 -17.95 -24.62
CA PHE A 216 5.94 -17.06 -25.15
C PHE A 216 6.30 -16.45 -26.51
N ALA A 217 7.44 -16.81 -27.10
CA ALA A 217 7.85 -16.32 -28.41
C ALA A 217 6.83 -16.70 -29.51
N PRO A 218 6.63 -15.88 -30.55
CA PRO A 218 5.65 -16.15 -31.61
C PRO A 218 5.82 -17.51 -32.31
N ASP A 219 7.08 -17.96 -32.44
CA ASP A 219 7.44 -19.22 -33.09
C ASP A 219 7.49 -20.41 -32.11
N ALA A 220 7.30 -20.17 -30.81
CA ALA A 220 7.21 -21.24 -29.84
C ALA A 220 5.99 -22.09 -30.19
N SER A 221 6.20 -23.40 -30.35
CA SER A 221 5.11 -24.31 -30.64
C SER A 221 4.04 -24.13 -29.56
N ALA A 222 2.81 -23.98 -30.02
CA ALA A 222 1.69 -23.49 -29.25
C ALA A 222 1.22 -24.31 -28.02
N PRO A 223 1.65 -25.55 -27.65
CA PRO A 223 0.95 -26.29 -26.59
C PRO A 223 0.93 -25.60 -25.22
N ALA A 224 1.99 -24.88 -24.83
CA ALA A 224 2.05 -24.22 -23.52
C ALA A 224 1.14 -22.98 -23.46
N VAL A 225 1.11 -22.20 -24.54
CA VAL A 225 0.27 -21.00 -24.67
C VAL A 225 -1.19 -21.36 -24.95
N ALA A 226 -1.42 -22.39 -25.78
CA ALA A 226 -2.74 -22.93 -26.10
C ALA A 226 -3.40 -23.65 -24.91
N ALA A 227 -2.64 -24.28 -24.02
CA ALA A 227 -3.19 -24.82 -22.77
C ALA A 227 -3.66 -23.71 -21.81
N MET A 228 -3.12 -22.49 -21.94
CA MET A 228 -3.57 -21.29 -21.21
C MET A 228 -4.68 -20.50 -21.96
N LEU A 229 -5.06 -20.92 -23.17
CA LEU A 229 -6.06 -20.26 -24.02
C LEU A 229 -7.14 -21.25 -24.53
N PRO A 230 -8.36 -21.25 -23.95
CA PRO A 230 -9.55 -21.58 -24.78
C PRO A 230 -10.86 -20.86 -24.38
N PRO A 231 -11.96 -20.97 -25.16
CA PRO A 231 -12.14 -20.74 -26.60
C PRO A 231 -12.92 -19.44 -26.90
N ASP A 232 -12.84 -18.99 -28.16
CA ASP A 232 -13.73 -18.09 -28.91
C ASP A 232 -14.19 -16.73 -28.29
N GLU A 233 -13.93 -15.66 -29.06
CA GLU A 233 -14.42 -14.28 -28.89
C GLU A 233 -15.94 -14.17 -28.68
N SER A 234 -16.70 -15.23 -28.98
CA SER A 234 -18.14 -15.34 -28.74
C SER A 234 -18.53 -15.48 -27.26
N THR A 235 -17.58 -15.75 -26.35
CA THR A 235 -17.81 -15.65 -24.89
C THR A 235 -17.21 -14.36 -24.30
N LYS A 236 -17.68 -13.21 -24.79
CA LYS A 236 -17.56 -11.90 -24.13
C LYS A 236 -18.28 -11.82 -22.77
N THR A 237 -18.79 -12.93 -22.24
CA THR A 237 -19.15 -13.02 -20.84
C THR A 237 -17.87 -12.87 -20.02
N ARG A 238 -17.73 -11.68 -19.44
CA ARG A 238 -16.73 -11.26 -18.45
C ARG A 238 -16.55 -12.34 -17.39
N ARG A 239 -15.74 -13.36 -17.68
CA ARG A 239 -15.32 -14.30 -16.65
C ARG A 239 -14.48 -13.49 -15.67
N PRO A 240 -14.92 -13.34 -14.42
CA PRO A 240 -14.25 -12.46 -13.49
C PRO A 240 -12.91 -13.09 -13.05
N LEU A 241 -12.02 -12.26 -12.51
CA LEU A 241 -10.87 -12.78 -11.76
C LEU A 241 -11.39 -13.68 -10.62
N PRO A 242 -10.71 -14.80 -10.29
CA PRO A 242 -9.37 -15.20 -10.73
C PRO A 242 -9.36 -16.06 -12.00
N SER A 243 -10.52 -16.46 -12.53
CA SER A 243 -10.63 -17.51 -13.57
C SER A 243 -9.92 -17.20 -14.89
N VAL A 244 -9.63 -15.91 -15.15
CA VAL A 244 -8.98 -15.42 -16.39
C VAL A 244 -7.54 -14.95 -16.18
N ALA A 245 -7.00 -15.06 -14.97
CA ALA A 245 -5.72 -14.47 -14.59
C ALA A 245 -4.55 -15.00 -15.44
N LEU A 246 -4.39 -16.33 -15.49
CA LEU A 246 -3.34 -16.99 -16.28
C LEU A 246 -3.44 -16.66 -17.77
N ARG A 247 -4.66 -16.53 -18.30
CA ARG A 247 -4.88 -16.15 -19.70
C ARG A 247 -4.40 -14.73 -19.97
N ARG A 248 -4.77 -13.76 -19.13
CA ARG A 248 -4.32 -12.36 -19.26
C ARG A 248 -2.80 -12.26 -19.15
N LEU A 249 -2.23 -13.05 -18.26
CA LEU A 249 -0.79 -13.14 -18.06
C LEU A 249 -0.08 -13.71 -19.30
N GLY A 250 -0.66 -14.71 -19.96
CA GLY A 250 -0.17 -15.19 -21.24
C GLY A 250 -0.20 -14.14 -22.34
N VAL A 251 -1.29 -13.37 -22.46
CA VAL A 251 -1.39 -12.27 -23.45
C VAL A 251 -0.31 -11.21 -23.22
N LEU A 252 -0.11 -10.78 -21.97
CA LEU A 252 0.96 -9.86 -21.60
C LEU A 252 2.33 -10.41 -22.01
N MET A 253 2.64 -11.66 -21.65
CA MET A 253 3.94 -12.25 -21.95
C MET A 253 4.18 -12.47 -23.43
N SER A 254 3.15 -12.78 -24.22
CA SER A 254 3.25 -12.83 -25.67
C SER A 254 3.58 -11.46 -26.27
N ALA A 255 2.96 -10.38 -25.77
CA ALA A 255 3.32 -9.02 -26.20
C ALA A 255 4.78 -8.67 -25.86
N VAL A 256 5.24 -9.05 -24.66
CA VAL A 256 6.64 -8.89 -24.22
C VAL A 256 7.62 -9.67 -25.10
N ALA A 257 7.30 -10.92 -25.42
CA ALA A 257 8.14 -11.76 -26.26
C ALA A 257 8.22 -11.26 -27.71
N ALA A 258 7.11 -10.74 -28.24
CA ALA A 258 7.03 -10.14 -29.57
C ALA A 258 7.57 -8.70 -29.66
N GLU A 259 7.95 -8.09 -28.54
CA GLU A 259 8.36 -6.68 -28.45
C GLU A 259 7.27 -5.70 -28.95
N ASP A 260 6.01 -6.12 -28.83
CA ASP A 260 4.84 -5.36 -29.27
C ASP A 260 4.40 -4.40 -28.16
N LEU A 261 4.86 -3.14 -28.28
CA LEU A 261 4.56 -2.08 -27.32
C LEU A 261 3.06 -1.75 -27.25
N GLU A 262 2.36 -1.78 -28.38
CA GLU A 262 0.93 -1.44 -28.42
C GLU A 262 0.11 -2.52 -27.72
N ALA A 263 0.37 -3.79 -28.04
CA ALA A 263 -0.27 -4.90 -27.37
C ALA A 263 0.08 -4.95 -25.87
N PHE A 264 1.33 -4.66 -25.49
CA PHE A 264 1.74 -4.56 -24.09
C PHE A 264 0.91 -3.50 -23.36
N ARG A 265 0.85 -2.26 -23.88
CA ARG A 265 0.07 -1.17 -23.28
C ARG A 265 -1.41 -1.50 -23.16
N ALA A 266 -1.98 -2.20 -24.14
CA ALA A 266 -3.38 -2.59 -24.12
C ALA A 266 -3.74 -3.58 -22.98
N THR A 267 -2.75 -4.22 -22.36
CA THR A 267 -2.97 -5.09 -21.19
C THR A 267 -2.90 -4.36 -19.85
N LEU A 268 -2.32 -3.15 -19.82
CA LEU A 268 -2.09 -2.40 -18.59
C LEU A 268 -3.36 -1.69 -18.12
N ALA A 269 -3.49 -1.55 -16.80
CA ALA A 269 -4.45 -0.61 -16.24
C ALA A 269 -3.99 0.84 -16.50
N PRO A 270 -4.90 1.84 -16.49
CA PRO A 270 -4.52 3.24 -16.72
C PRO A 270 -3.50 3.78 -15.71
N ASP A 271 -3.53 3.29 -14.47
CA ASP A 271 -2.67 3.66 -13.35
C ASP A 271 -1.50 2.69 -13.15
N ALA A 272 -1.19 1.84 -14.14
CA ALA A 272 -0.22 0.77 -14.00
C ALA A 272 1.18 1.26 -13.61
N ARG A 273 1.80 0.56 -12.66
CA ARG A 273 3.12 0.91 -12.12
C ARG A 273 4.13 -0.22 -12.25
N VAL A 274 5.41 0.12 -12.28
CA VAL A 274 6.54 -0.82 -12.24
C VAL A 274 7.45 -0.51 -11.05
N GLY A 275 7.89 -1.54 -10.34
CA GLY A 275 8.80 -1.41 -9.20
C GLY A 275 9.47 -2.73 -8.83
N LEU A 276 9.96 -2.82 -7.59
CA LEU A 276 10.51 -4.08 -7.05
C LEU A 276 9.39 -5.13 -6.86
N PRO A 277 9.68 -6.43 -6.84
CA PRO A 277 8.69 -7.48 -6.56
C PRO A 277 8.29 -7.52 -5.07
N ASP A 278 7.93 -6.35 -4.52
CA ASP A 278 7.37 -6.14 -3.19
C ASP A 278 5.91 -5.72 -3.32
N ARG A 279 5.03 -6.39 -2.58
CA ARG A 279 3.58 -6.11 -2.56
C ARG A 279 3.22 -4.78 -1.90
N ARG A 280 4.19 -4.12 -1.26
CA ARG A 280 4.07 -2.75 -0.74
C ARG A 280 4.35 -1.69 -1.82
N GLU A 281 4.70 -2.11 -3.04
CA GLU A 281 4.96 -1.24 -4.19
C GLU A 281 6.13 -0.27 -3.98
N LEU A 282 7.13 -0.62 -3.15
CA LEU A 282 8.27 0.25 -2.85
C LEU A 282 9.01 0.65 -4.15
N GLY A 283 9.12 1.97 -4.38
CA GLY A 283 9.76 2.52 -5.58
C GLY A 283 8.95 2.35 -6.87
N ALA A 284 7.65 2.05 -6.78
CA ALA A 284 6.77 1.92 -7.94
C ALA A 284 6.58 3.26 -8.66
N ARG A 285 6.84 3.28 -9.95
CA ARG A 285 6.63 4.43 -10.84
C ARG A 285 5.62 4.09 -11.94
N PRO A 286 4.93 5.08 -12.53
CA PRO A 286 4.03 4.83 -13.67
C PRO A 286 4.76 4.11 -14.82
N ILE A 287 4.08 3.15 -15.45
CA ILE A 287 4.59 2.50 -16.68
C ILE A 287 4.37 3.41 -17.88
N VAL A 288 3.21 4.06 -17.94
CA VAL A 288 2.84 5.03 -18.97
C VAL A 288 2.49 6.33 -18.28
N ASP A 289 3.10 7.42 -18.72
CA ASP A 289 2.87 8.77 -18.21
C ASP A 289 3.10 9.78 -19.34
N PRO A 290 2.01 10.30 -19.95
CA PRO A 290 2.13 11.29 -21.02
C PRO A 290 2.86 12.57 -20.61
N SER A 291 2.80 12.95 -19.34
CA SER A 291 3.45 14.18 -18.83
C SER A 291 4.97 14.05 -18.75
N ARG A 292 5.47 12.81 -18.67
CA ARG A 292 6.89 12.47 -18.59
C ARG A 292 7.41 11.75 -19.84
N GLU A 293 6.62 11.76 -20.91
CA GLU A 293 6.89 11.05 -22.17
C GLU A 293 7.19 9.55 -21.96
N LEU A 294 6.65 8.94 -20.89
CA LEU A 294 6.79 7.51 -20.62
C LEU A 294 5.75 6.77 -21.46
N ASP A 295 6.21 6.03 -22.47
CA ASP A 295 5.34 5.24 -23.36
C ASP A 295 5.24 3.76 -22.95
N GLY A 296 6.00 3.33 -21.93
CA GLY A 296 6.08 1.95 -21.46
C GLY A 296 7.18 1.10 -22.08
N ARG A 297 7.96 1.61 -23.05
CA ARG A 297 9.08 0.89 -23.69
C ARG A 297 10.11 0.40 -22.69
N GLU A 298 10.52 1.27 -21.78
CA GLU A 298 11.54 0.95 -20.78
C GLU A 298 11.10 -0.22 -19.89
N THR A 299 9.83 -0.24 -19.49
CA THR A 299 9.23 -1.33 -18.72
C THR A 299 9.13 -2.62 -19.53
N LEU A 300 8.74 -2.53 -20.81
CA LEU A 300 8.70 -3.67 -21.73
C LEU A 300 10.09 -4.32 -21.83
N ASP A 301 11.14 -3.53 -22.02
CA ASP A 301 12.51 -4.01 -22.12
C ASP A 301 13.01 -4.61 -20.80
N ALA A 302 12.66 -4.00 -19.68
CA ALA A 302 12.99 -4.52 -18.34
C ALA A 302 12.31 -5.86 -18.07
N LEU A 303 11.02 -5.96 -18.42
CA LEU A 303 10.27 -7.19 -18.28
C LEU A 303 10.82 -8.28 -19.19
N ARG A 304 11.18 -7.94 -20.43
CA ARG A 304 11.85 -8.86 -21.36
C ARG A 304 13.16 -9.41 -20.78
N ARG A 305 14.03 -8.53 -20.26
CA ARG A 305 15.30 -8.95 -19.61
C ARG A 305 15.05 -9.85 -18.41
N ALA A 306 14.09 -9.51 -17.55
CA ALA A 306 13.76 -10.32 -16.38
C ALA A 306 13.20 -11.70 -16.77
N SER A 307 12.28 -11.74 -17.74
CA SER A 307 11.70 -12.99 -18.26
C SER A 307 12.71 -13.87 -19.00
N ALA A 308 13.76 -13.29 -19.60
CA ALA A 308 14.83 -14.07 -20.24
C ALA A 308 15.68 -14.86 -19.22
N ARG A 309 15.73 -14.42 -17.95
CA ARG A 309 16.50 -15.09 -16.88
C ARG A 309 15.70 -16.15 -16.13
N LEU A 310 14.38 -16.07 -16.16
CA LEU A 310 13.50 -16.99 -15.45
C LEU A 310 13.27 -18.27 -16.26
N PRO A 311 13.14 -19.43 -15.60
CA PRO A 311 12.78 -20.66 -16.28
C PRO A 311 11.36 -20.58 -16.85
N ALA A 312 11.06 -21.36 -17.88
CA ALA A 312 9.71 -21.57 -18.42
C ALA A 312 8.79 -22.36 -17.46
N ALA A 313 8.72 -21.91 -16.21
CA ALA A 313 7.84 -22.44 -15.18
C ALA A 313 6.41 -21.90 -15.34
N GLN A 314 5.44 -22.62 -14.78
CA GLN A 314 4.07 -22.13 -14.72
C GLN A 314 3.97 -20.94 -13.77
N ALA A 315 3.22 -19.92 -14.17
CA ALA A 315 2.88 -18.83 -13.27
C ALA A 315 2.08 -19.35 -12.08
N HIS A 316 2.40 -18.85 -10.89
CA HIS A 316 1.62 -19.11 -9.69
C HIS A 316 0.69 -17.94 -9.41
N CYS A 317 -0.62 -18.15 -9.64
CA CYS A 317 -1.67 -17.22 -9.25
C CYS A 317 -2.42 -17.84 -8.05
N PRO A 318 -2.05 -17.53 -6.80
CA PRO A 318 -2.69 -18.11 -5.63
C PRO A 318 -4.21 -17.88 -5.65
N LEU A 319 -4.98 -18.93 -5.31
CA LEU A 319 -6.41 -18.80 -5.12
C LEU A 319 -6.66 -17.86 -3.92
N PRO A 320 -7.36 -16.73 -4.12
CA PRO A 320 -7.65 -15.82 -3.03
C PRO A 320 -8.62 -16.48 -2.04
N ASP A 321 -8.61 -16.02 -0.78
CA ASP A 321 -9.65 -16.36 0.18
C ASP A 321 -11.02 -16.00 -0.43
N ARG A 322 -12.00 -16.91 -0.29
CA ARG A 322 -13.34 -16.73 -0.85
C ARG A 322 -13.98 -15.41 -0.42
N ARG A 323 -13.65 -14.89 0.77
CA ARG A 323 -14.13 -13.60 1.30
C ARG A 323 -13.60 -12.40 0.50
N LEU A 324 -12.42 -12.55 -0.12
CA LEU A 324 -11.80 -11.50 -0.93
C LEU A 324 -12.25 -11.53 -2.39
N LEU A 325 -12.88 -12.63 -2.85
CA LEU A 325 -13.34 -12.75 -4.24
C LEU A 325 -14.22 -11.57 -4.67
N PRO A 326 -15.29 -11.18 -3.95
CA PRO A 326 -16.12 -10.07 -4.40
C PRO A 326 -15.35 -8.75 -4.56
N ALA A 327 -14.39 -8.46 -3.68
CA ALA A 327 -13.54 -7.27 -3.77
C ALA A 327 -12.58 -7.34 -4.97
N ILE A 328 -12.00 -8.52 -5.24
CA ILE A 328 -11.13 -8.76 -6.41
C ILE A 328 -11.93 -8.64 -7.72
N GLU A 329 -13.15 -9.20 -7.75
CA GLU A 329 -14.04 -9.15 -8.91
C GLU A 329 -14.49 -7.72 -9.23
N ARG A 330 -14.65 -6.87 -8.21
CA ARG A 330 -14.96 -5.44 -8.34
C ARG A 330 -13.74 -4.56 -8.61
N GLY A 331 -12.52 -5.08 -8.46
CA GLY A 331 -11.28 -4.31 -8.63
C GLY A 331 -10.82 -3.52 -7.41
N GLU A 332 -11.49 -3.68 -6.27
CA GLU A 332 -11.11 -3.06 -4.99
C GLU A 332 -9.79 -3.63 -4.45
N LEU A 333 -9.50 -4.90 -4.79
CA LEU A 333 -8.23 -5.57 -4.47
C LEU A 333 -7.64 -6.22 -5.72
N PRO A 334 -6.32 -6.15 -5.94
CA PRO A 334 -5.71 -6.86 -7.04
C PRO A 334 -5.55 -8.36 -6.73
N LEU A 335 -5.65 -9.19 -7.77
CA LEU A 335 -5.17 -10.56 -7.75
C LEU A 335 -3.67 -10.58 -8.08
N TRP A 336 -2.87 -11.21 -7.22
CA TRP A 336 -1.43 -11.31 -7.43
C TRP A 336 -1.09 -12.60 -8.18
N CYS A 337 -0.19 -12.53 -9.16
CA CYS A 337 0.41 -13.66 -9.86
C CYS A 337 1.93 -13.50 -9.87
N LEU A 338 2.68 -14.60 -9.86
CA LEU A 338 4.14 -14.54 -9.84
C LEU A 338 4.83 -15.69 -10.58
N TRP A 339 6.04 -15.42 -11.05
CA TRP A 339 7.05 -16.42 -11.39
C TRP A 339 8.25 -16.26 -10.48
N THR A 340 8.88 -17.38 -10.14
CA THR A 340 10.07 -17.42 -9.29
C THR A 340 11.13 -18.27 -9.96
N SER A 341 12.39 -17.90 -9.78
CA SER A 341 13.51 -18.80 -10.07
C SER A 341 13.50 -19.99 -9.10
N GLU A 342 14.17 -21.08 -9.48
CA GLU A 342 14.23 -22.30 -8.65
C GLU A 342 14.83 -22.06 -7.26
N ASP A 343 15.74 -21.10 -7.13
CA ASP A 343 16.36 -20.67 -5.87
C ASP A 343 15.58 -19.59 -5.13
N GLY A 344 14.46 -19.10 -5.69
CA GLY A 344 13.62 -18.06 -5.13
C GLY A 344 14.24 -16.65 -5.07
N LEU A 345 15.39 -16.43 -5.73
CA LEU A 345 16.09 -15.15 -5.70
C LEU A 345 15.56 -14.14 -6.73
N ASP A 346 15.16 -14.61 -7.91
CA ASP A 346 14.57 -13.77 -8.95
C ASP A 346 13.06 -14.00 -8.98
N VAL A 347 12.29 -12.91 -9.05
CA VAL A 347 10.83 -12.94 -8.98
C VAL A 347 10.26 -11.93 -9.95
N LEU A 348 9.28 -12.37 -10.74
CA LEU A 348 8.36 -11.50 -11.45
C LEU A 348 7.00 -11.53 -10.76
N VAL A 349 6.47 -10.38 -10.43
CA VAL A 349 5.18 -10.23 -9.73
C VAL A 349 4.26 -9.36 -10.57
N PHE A 350 2.98 -9.73 -10.62
CA PHE A 350 1.94 -8.99 -11.31
C PHE A 350 0.74 -8.79 -10.40
N ALA A 351 0.23 -7.57 -10.34
CA ALA A 351 -1.08 -7.28 -9.75
C ALA A 351 -2.10 -7.09 -10.88
N LEU A 352 -3.15 -7.91 -10.88
CA LEU A 352 -4.21 -7.89 -11.87
C LEU A 352 -5.48 -7.33 -11.25
N ARG A 353 -6.10 -6.36 -11.93
CA ARG A 353 -7.45 -5.88 -11.68
C ARG A 353 -8.36 -6.18 -12.88
N PRO A 354 -9.70 -6.04 -12.77
CA PRO A 354 -10.62 -6.26 -13.88
C PRO A 354 -10.25 -5.45 -15.15
N GLU A 355 -9.72 -4.25 -15.00
CA GLU A 355 -9.31 -3.33 -16.06
C GLU A 355 -7.96 -3.68 -16.71
N GLY A 356 -7.04 -4.36 -16.02
CA GLY A 356 -5.71 -4.66 -16.55
C GLY A 356 -4.68 -4.98 -15.47
N PHE A 357 -3.41 -5.01 -15.86
CA PHE A 357 -2.29 -5.11 -14.93
C PHE A 357 -2.04 -3.75 -14.28
N SER A 358 -2.25 -3.64 -12.96
CA SER A 358 -2.00 -2.42 -12.20
C SER A 358 -0.57 -2.34 -11.66
N TYR A 359 0.13 -3.47 -11.57
CA TYR A 359 1.52 -3.51 -11.10
C TYR A 359 2.35 -4.57 -11.79
N VAL A 360 3.61 -4.23 -12.07
CA VAL A 360 4.67 -5.14 -12.52
C VAL A 360 5.86 -5.00 -11.58
N GLY A 361 6.12 -6.04 -10.79
CA GLY A 361 7.28 -6.14 -9.90
C GLY A 361 8.38 -6.97 -10.54
N LEU A 362 9.58 -6.41 -10.67
CA LEU A 362 10.73 -7.11 -11.22
C LEU A 362 12.04 -6.60 -10.62
N PHE A 363 13.08 -7.44 -10.62
CA PHE A 363 14.43 -6.98 -10.37
C PHE A 363 15.13 -6.59 -11.69
N PRO A 364 15.74 -5.40 -11.78
CA PRO A 364 16.54 -5.03 -12.96
C PRO A 364 17.63 -6.06 -13.27
N GLU A 365 18.32 -6.50 -12.21
CA GLU A 365 19.35 -7.53 -12.21
C GLU A 365 18.97 -8.63 -11.22
N ARG A 366 19.37 -9.87 -11.49
CA ARG A 366 19.11 -10.99 -10.58
C ARG A 366 19.82 -10.77 -9.24
N PRO A 367 19.10 -10.79 -8.10
CA PRO A 367 19.74 -10.70 -6.79
C PRO A 367 20.68 -11.88 -6.52
N ALA A 368 21.81 -11.61 -5.87
CA ALA A 368 22.75 -12.65 -5.42
C ALA A 368 22.33 -13.31 -4.08
N ALA A 369 21.42 -12.68 -3.35
CA ALA A 369 20.87 -13.13 -2.07
C ALA A 369 19.42 -12.62 -1.93
N PRO A 370 18.61 -13.22 -1.03
CA PRO A 370 17.27 -12.72 -0.77
C PRO A 370 17.34 -11.25 -0.35
N ILE A 371 16.50 -10.40 -0.95
CA ILE A 371 16.47 -8.99 -0.58
C ILE A 371 15.78 -8.84 0.77
N VAL A 372 16.56 -8.46 1.77
CA VAL A 372 16.07 -7.98 3.06
C VAL A 372 16.19 -6.47 3.05
N VAL A 373 15.06 -5.78 3.17
CA VAL A 373 15.05 -4.32 3.34
C VAL A 373 15.16 -4.06 4.85
N ASP A 374 16.33 -3.60 5.30
CA ASP A 374 16.59 -3.33 6.72
C ASP A 374 15.54 -2.35 7.29
N GLY A 375 15.05 -2.62 8.51
CA GLY A 375 14.06 -1.79 9.21
C GLY A 375 12.61 -1.98 8.75
N GLN A 376 12.39 -2.72 7.67
CA GLN A 376 11.05 -3.02 7.19
C GLN A 376 10.56 -4.38 7.71
N PRO A 377 9.26 -4.53 8.04
CA PRO A 377 8.71 -5.84 8.31
C PRO A 377 8.92 -6.73 7.07
N PRO A 378 9.06 -8.05 7.26
CA PRO A 378 9.21 -8.98 6.15
C PRO A 378 8.08 -8.73 5.14
N ALA A 379 8.38 -8.89 3.85
CA ALA A 379 7.38 -8.78 2.80
C ALA A 379 6.13 -9.58 3.22
N PRO A 380 4.93 -9.02 3.09
CA PRO A 380 3.72 -9.69 3.56
C PRO A 380 3.65 -11.08 2.91
N PRO A 381 3.18 -12.10 3.65
CA PRO A 381 3.10 -13.45 3.09
C PRO A 381 2.40 -13.40 1.74
N LEU A 382 2.89 -14.17 0.77
CA LEU A 382 2.34 -14.24 -0.59
C LEU A 382 0.83 -14.50 -0.60
N TYR A 383 0.32 -15.09 0.49
CA TYR A 383 -1.09 -15.33 0.77
C TYR A 383 -1.53 -14.40 1.90
N PRO A 384 -2.20 -13.27 1.60
CA PRO A 384 -2.82 -12.50 2.67
C PRO A 384 -3.95 -13.37 3.24
N ARG A 385 -3.79 -13.82 4.47
CA ARG A 385 -4.86 -14.48 5.22
C ARG A 385 -5.53 -13.39 6.03
N PRO A 386 -6.77 -12.99 5.69
CA PRO A 386 -7.49 -12.06 6.55
C PRO A 386 -7.53 -12.66 7.95
N GLU A 387 -7.24 -11.86 8.98
CA GLU A 387 -7.39 -12.29 10.36
C GLU A 387 -8.79 -12.87 10.54
N LEU A 388 -8.87 -14.17 10.86
CA LEU A 388 -10.13 -14.80 11.22
C LEU A 388 -10.45 -14.35 12.65
N ARG A 389 -11.42 -13.43 12.79
CA ARG A 389 -11.93 -13.00 14.09
C ARG A 389 -13.19 -13.78 14.38
N CYS A 390 -13.25 -14.49 15.50
CA CYS A 390 -14.50 -15.13 15.93
C CYS A 390 -15.45 -14.03 16.47
N PRO A 391 -16.76 -14.05 16.15
CA PRO A 391 -17.49 -15.04 15.35
C PRO A 391 -17.62 -14.63 13.85
N ASP A 392 -16.63 -14.97 13.02
CA ASP A 392 -16.76 -14.91 11.57
C ASP A 392 -17.51 -16.17 11.11
N PRO A 393 -18.69 -16.06 10.46
CA PRO A 393 -19.45 -17.22 9.99
C PRO A 393 -18.69 -18.09 8.98
N HIS A 394 -17.63 -17.56 8.36
CA HIS A 394 -16.73 -18.31 7.48
C HIS A 394 -15.58 -19.00 8.23
N ALA A 395 -15.37 -18.73 9.51
CA ALA A 395 -14.39 -19.46 10.32
C ALA A 395 -14.69 -20.96 10.38
N LEU A 396 -15.95 -21.34 10.18
CA LEU A 396 -16.42 -22.73 10.06
C LEU A 396 -15.82 -23.50 8.88
N LEU A 397 -15.32 -22.79 7.87
CA LEU A 397 -14.63 -23.38 6.73
C LEU A 397 -13.18 -23.76 7.07
N TYR A 398 -12.68 -23.39 8.26
CA TYR A 398 -11.32 -23.60 8.71
C TYR A 398 -11.30 -24.26 10.10
N PRO A 399 -11.44 -25.60 10.18
CA PRO A 399 -11.53 -26.32 11.45
C PRO A 399 -10.36 -26.01 12.39
N GLY A 400 -10.66 -25.80 13.67
CA GLY A 400 -9.72 -25.45 14.73
C GLY A 400 -9.41 -23.96 14.86
N THR A 401 -9.96 -23.11 13.99
CA THR A 401 -9.66 -21.65 14.03
C THR A 401 -10.57 -20.87 14.96
N CYS A 402 -11.81 -21.33 15.18
CA CYS A 402 -12.76 -20.75 16.14
C CYS A 402 -13.36 -21.86 17.03
N PRO A 403 -12.62 -22.37 18.02
CA PRO A 403 -13.07 -23.50 18.85
C PRO A 403 -14.35 -23.20 19.64
N GLU A 404 -14.59 -21.94 20.00
CA GLU A 404 -15.80 -21.49 20.69
C GLU A 404 -17.04 -21.61 19.79
N LEU A 405 -17.00 -21.05 18.58
CA LEU A 405 -18.08 -21.16 17.59
C LEU A 405 -18.32 -22.61 17.15
N GLU A 406 -17.25 -23.39 17.02
CA GLU A 406 -17.35 -24.84 16.75
C GLU A 406 -18.00 -25.61 17.91
N ALA A 407 -17.76 -25.20 19.16
CA ALA A 407 -18.41 -25.76 20.33
C ALA A 407 -19.89 -25.39 20.39
N GLU A 408 -20.23 -24.13 20.07
CA GLU A 408 -21.62 -23.65 19.98
C GLU A 408 -22.41 -24.43 18.91
N LEU A 409 -21.91 -24.54 17.69
CA LEU A 409 -22.59 -25.30 16.64
C LEU A 409 -22.70 -26.80 16.95
N ARG A 410 -21.69 -27.36 17.62
CA ARG A 410 -21.76 -28.76 18.09
C ARG A 410 -22.81 -28.92 19.18
N ALA A 411 -23.00 -27.93 20.05
CA ALA A 411 -24.04 -27.93 21.06
C ALA A 411 -25.44 -27.78 20.43
N GLU A 412 -25.60 -26.91 19.42
CA GLU A 412 -26.85 -26.78 18.65
C GLU A 412 -27.21 -28.08 17.91
N GLN A 413 -26.25 -28.70 17.23
CA GLN A 413 -26.46 -29.99 16.56
C GLN A 413 -26.76 -31.14 17.52
N ALA A 414 -26.23 -31.09 18.75
CA ALA A 414 -26.56 -32.07 19.77
C ALA A 414 -28.00 -31.92 20.30
N PHE A 415 -28.54 -30.69 20.28
CA PHE A 415 -29.89 -30.40 20.74
C PHE A 415 -30.95 -30.85 19.73
N ASP A 416 -30.70 -30.71 18.43
CA ASP A 416 -31.62 -31.16 17.37
C ASP A 416 -31.63 -32.71 17.19
N GLY A 417 -30.72 -33.42 17.85
CA GLY A 417 -30.64 -34.89 17.82
C GLY A 417 -31.49 -35.60 18.88
N GLU A 418 -32.04 -34.88 19.86
CA GLU A 418 -32.96 -35.42 20.86
C GLU A 418 -34.41 -35.19 20.43
N ASP A 419 -35.04 -36.29 20.03
CA ASP A 419 -36.49 -36.50 20.14
C ASP A 419 -37.40 -36.03 18.99
N THR A 420 -37.09 -36.47 17.78
CA THR A 420 -38.16 -37.04 16.95
C THR A 420 -38.09 -38.56 17.03
N THR A 421 -38.36 -39.13 18.22
CA THR A 421 -39.11 -40.39 18.23
C THR A 421 -40.47 -40.07 17.63
N LEU A 422 -40.53 -40.03 16.30
CA LEU A 422 -41.74 -40.31 15.55
C LEU A 422 -42.18 -41.66 16.09
N ALA A 423 -43.09 -41.62 17.06
CA ALA A 423 -43.86 -42.77 17.45
C ALA A 423 -44.35 -43.36 16.13
N ASP A 424 -43.81 -44.54 15.80
CA ASP A 424 -44.47 -45.50 14.95
C ASP A 424 -45.84 -45.73 15.60
N ASP A 425 -46.78 -44.85 15.27
CA ASP A 425 -48.19 -45.08 15.50
C ASP A 425 -48.56 -46.15 14.47
N ALA A 426 -48.19 -47.37 14.86
CA ALA A 426 -48.73 -48.60 14.35
C ALA A 426 -50.23 -48.56 14.62
N GLY A 427 -50.94 -47.87 13.74
CA GLY A 427 -52.36 -48.09 13.50
C GLY A 427 -52.54 -49.45 12.85
N GLU A 428 -52.37 -50.51 13.65
CA GLU A 428 -53.20 -51.70 13.52
C GLU A 428 -54.62 -51.28 13.90
N ASP A 429 -55.55 -51.28 12.95
CA ASP A 429 -56.87 -51.94 13.09
C ASP A 429 -57.78 -51.75 11.86
N TYR A 430 -58.19 -52.91 11.33
CA TYR A 430 -59.44 -53.26 10.61
C TYR A 430 -59.84 -52.63 9.26
#